data_AF-M3HDE1-F1
#
_entry.id   AF-M3HDE1-F1
#
_cell.length_a   1.000
_cell.length_b   1.000
_cell.length_c   1.000
_cell.angle_alpha   90.00
_cell.angle_beta   90.00
_cell.angle_gamma   90.00
#
_symmetry.space_group_name_H-M   'P 1'
#
loop_
_entity.id
_entity.type
_entity.pdbx_description
1 polymer ?
#
loop_
_entity_poly.entity_id
_entity_poly.type
_entity_poly.pdbx_seq_one_letter_code
_entity_poly.pdbx_strand_id
1 'polypeptide(L)'
;YTADLIIGADGIRSKVRDTAVVTDETVLPLPSAHCAYRATIPRDVMLADPLIAHLMTDVNSNCWIGYRRHIMAYPIRNGEMYNMVLVNPGQAPVGKWNVAGDLEEMRNHYKTYDPVVQRLLSHVTSTLQWVLADMPKLPRWVKGNVALIGDAAHAMLPYLAQGAAQAIED
;
A
#
# COMPACT_ATOMS: atom_id res chain seq x y z
N TYR A 1 10.31 11.89 -29.66
CA TYR A 1 9.72 10.68 -30.26
C TYR A 1 8.40 11.07 -30.91
N THR A 2 7.99 10.39 -31.98
CA THR A 2 6.68 10.55 -32.62
C THR A 2 5.96 9.21 -32.56
N ALA A 3 4.67 9.21 -32.23
CA ALA A 3 3.89 7.99 -32.01
C ALA A 3 2.47 8.15 -32.53
N ASP A 4 1.88 7.07 -33.05
CA ASP A 4 0.46 7.03 -33.39
C ASP A 4 -0.43 6.94 -32.15
N LEU A 5 0.07 6.34 -31.05
CA LEU A 5 -0.60 6.19 -29.77
C LEU A 5 0.40 6.36 -28.61
N ILE A 6 -0.02 7.03 -27.54
CA ILE A 6 0.72 7.16 -26.29
C ILE A 6 -0.13 6.63 -25.14
N ILE A 7 0.44 5.71 -24.36
CA ILE A 7 -0.19 5.18 -23.14
C ILE A 7 0.48 5.80 -21.91
N GLY A 8 -0.29 6.58 -21.15
CA GLY A 8 0.10 7.12 -19.85
C GLY A 8 -0.15 6.10 -18.76
N ALA A 9 0.89 5.32 -18.44
CA ALA A 9 0.91 4.35 -17.34
C ALA A 9 1.92 4.76 -16.24
N ASP A 10 2.09 6.08 -16.04
CA ASP A 10 3.12 6.69 -15.19
C ASP A 10 2.66 6.94 -13.73
N GLY A 11 1.58 6.28 -13.32
CA GLY A 11 1.14 6.15 -11.94
C GLY A 11 0.38 7.37 -11.38
N ILE A 12 0.14 7.36 -10.07
CA ILE A 12 -0.74 8.33 -9.38
C ILE A 12 -0.34 9.81 -9.58
N ARG A 13 0.94 10.08 -9.87
CA ARG A 13 1.50 11.41 -10.18
C ARG A 13 1.72 11.62 -11.69
N SER A 14 0.85 11.04 -12.51
CA SER A 14 0.97 11.03 -13.95
C SER A 14 1.16 12.44 -14.53
N LYS A 15 2.31 12.66 -15.16
CA LYS A 15 2.57 13.85 -15.98
C LYS A 15 1.75 13.80 -17.27
N VAL A 16 1.52 12.59 -17.81
CA VAL A 16 0.73 12.40 -19.02
C VAL A 16 -0.71 12.83 -18.81
N ARG A 17 -1.32 12.47 -17.68
CA ARG A 17 -2.65 12.94 -17.28
C ARG A 17 -2.73 14.46 -17.31
N ASP A 18 -1.85 15.12 -16.58
CA ASP A 18 -1.93 16.56 -16.32
C ASP A 18 -1.56 17.41 -17.56
N THR A 19 -0.72 16.89 -18.45
CA THR A 19 -0.20 17.66 -19.61
C THR A 19 -0.85 17.32 -20.94
N ALA A 20 -1.46 16.14 -21.07
CA ALA A 20 -1.99 15.66 -22.35
C ALA A 20 -3.48 15.32 -22.33
N VAL A 21 -4.05 14.91 -21.18
CA VAL A 21 -5.43 14.39 -21.13
C VAL A 21 -6.39 15.31 -20.38
N VAL A 22 -6.10 15.63 -19.12
CA VAL A 22 -6.91 16.47 -18.23
C VAL A 22 -6.22 17.83 -18.07
N THR A 23 -6.10 18.56 -19.17
CA THR A 23 -5.30 19.81 -19.24
C THR A 23 -6.04 21.04 -18.72
N ASP A 24 -7.34 20.92 -18.48
CA ASP A 24 -8.27 21.95 -18.05
C ASP A 24 -8.32 22.14 -16.53
N GLU A 25 -7.80 21.18 -15.76
CA GLU A 25 -7.72 21.23 -14.30
C GLU A 25 -6.45 20.55 -13.77
N THR A 26 -5.97 20.97 -12.60
CA THR A 26 -4.88 20.27 -11.92
C THR A 26 -5.45 19.12 -11.12
N VAL A 27 -5.11 17.89 -11.49
CA VAL A 27 -5.59 16.70 -10.77
C VAL A 27 -4.54 16.23 -9.75
N LEU A 28 -4.86 16.41 -8.47
CA LEU A 28 -3.99 16.01 -7.36
C LEU A 28 -4.52 14.74 -6.67
N PRO A 29 -3.61 13.87 -6.17
CA PRO A 29 -4.02 12.77 -5.30
C PRO A 29 -4.72 13.27 -4.04
N LEU A 30 -5.76 12.57 -3.61
CA LEU A 30 -6.52 12.87 -2.41
C LEU A 30 -5.94 12.03 -1.25
N PRO A 31 -5.14 12.62 -0.35
CA PRO A 31 -4.64 11.88 0.80
C PRO A 31 -5.78 11.49 1.73
N SER A 32 -5.80 10.24 2.14
CA SER A 32 -6.69 9.76 3.19
C SER A 32 -6.16 10.16 4.58
N ALA A 33 -7.00 9.98 5.60
CA ALA A 33 -6.59 10.14 7.00
C ALA A 33 -5.73 8.98 7.54
N HIS A 34 -5.34 8.02 6.69
CA HIS A 34 -4.60 6.83 7.07
C HIS A 34 -3.23 6.74 6.40
N CYS A 35 -2.27 6.25 7.16
CA CYS A 35 -0.99 5.77 6.68
C CYS A 35 -0.95 4.24 6.75
N ALA A 36 0.00 3.66 6.04
CA ALA A 36 0.34 2.25 6.18
C ALA A 36 1.81 2.11 6.53
N TYR A 37 2.08 1.26 7.52
CA TYR A 37 3.40 0.69 7.74
C TYR A 37 3.55 -0.61 6.96
N ARG A 38 4.77 -0.91 6.50
CA ARG A 38 5.12 -2.21 5.95
C ARG A 38 6.39 -2.75 6.56
N ALA A 39 6.27 -3.98 7.05
CA ALA A 39 7.37 -4.71 7.66
C ALA A 39 7.37 -6.16 7.19
N THR A 40 8.53 -6.79 7.29
CA THR A 40 8.68 -8.22 7.04
C THR A 40 9.51 -8.87 8.13
N ILE A 41 9.16 -10.09 8.53
CA ILE A 41 9.93 -10.88 9.50
C ILE A 41 10.46 -12.14 8.79
N PRO A 42 11.75 -12.47 8.90
CA PRO A 42 12.30 -13.71 8.37
C PRO A 42 11.65 -14.98 8.96
N ARG A 43 11.56 -16.04 8.16
CA ARG A 43 10.94 -17.32 8.56
C ARG A 43 11.57 -17.93 9.81
N ASP A 44 12.89 -17.95 9.89
CA ASP A 44 13.64 -18.52 11.01
C ASP A 44 13.32 -17.80 12.33
N VAL A 45 13.21 -16.47 12.31
CA VAL A 45 12.77 -15.65 13.45
C VAL A 45 11.34 -15.98 13.85
N MET A 46 10.43 -16.12 12.87
CA MET A 46 9.04 -16.50 13.12
C MET A 46 8.94 -17.90 13.76
N LEU A 47 9.67 -18.89 13.23
CA LEU A 47 9.61 -20.28 13.69
C LEU A 47 10.29 -20.49 15.05
N ALA A 48 11.26 -19.64 15.41
CA ALA A 48 11.92 -19.68 16.70
C ALA A 48 11.03 -19.23 17.86
N ASP A 49 9.91 -18.55 17.59
CA ASP A 49 9.00 -18.03 18.61
C ASP A 49 7.68 -18.82 18.64
N PRO A 50 7.42 -19.62 19.69
CA PRO A 50 6.25 -20.50 19.78
C PRO A 50 4.91 -19.77 19.67
N LEU A 51 4.84 -18.48 20.02
CA LEU A 51 3.58 -17.72 19.99
C LEU A 51 3.17 -17.36 18.56
N ILE A 52 4.13 -17.24 17.63
CA ILE A 52 3.90 -16.77 16.25
C ILE A 52 4.28 -17.79 15.18
N ALA A 53 5.00 -18.86 15.53
CA ALA A 53 5.45 -19.89 14.58
C ALA A 53 4.31 -20.49 13.75
N HIS A 54 3.12 -20.63 14.34
CA HIS A 54 1.94 -21.18 13.66
C HIS A 54 1.52 -20.37 12.43
N LEU A 55 1.81 -19.06 12.39
CA LEU A 55 1.50 -18.18 11.26
C LEU A 55 2.34 -18.46 10.00
N MET A 56 3.44 -19.20 10.13
CA MET A 56 4.24 -19.65 8.98
C MET A 56 3.80 -21.01 8.45
N THR A 57 3.17 -21.83 9.30
CA THR A 57 2.68 -23.16 8.93
C THR A 57 1.26 -23.12 8.40
N ASP A 58 0.45 -22.19 8.90
CA ASP A 58 -0.85 -21.86 8.34
C ASP A 58 -0.67 -20.78 7.25
N VAL A 59 -0.69 -21.20 5.99
CA VAL A 59 -0.43 -20.32 4.83
C VAL A 59 -1.58 -19.36 4.49
N ASN A 60 -2.58 -19.27 5.37
CA ASN A 60 -3.68 -18.32 5.22
C ASN A 60 -3.22 -16.86 5.38
N SER A 61 -4.00 -15.95 4.79
CA SER A 61 -3.89 -14.53 5.11
C SER A 61 -4.56 -14.25 6.44
N ASN A 62 -3.90 -13.49 7.30
CA ASN A 62 -4.41 -13.07 8.60
C ASN A 62 -4.80 -11.59 8.56
N CYS A 63 -5.96 -11.28 9.15
CA CYS A 63 -6.47 -9.93 9.28
C CYS A 63 -6.80 -9.63 10.75
N TRP A 64 -6.14 -8.64 11.34
CA TRP A 64 -6.49 -8.12 12.66
C TRP A 64 -7.20 -6.78 12.50
N ILE A 65 -8.42 -6.67 13.02
CA ILE A 65 -9.25 -5.47 12.93
C ILE A 65 -9.34 -4.81 14.30
N GLY A 66 -9.18 -3.48 14.32
CA GLY A 66 -9.42 -2.67 15.51
C GLY A 66 -9.99 -1.31 15.16
N TYR A 67 -10.28 -0.50 16.18
CA TYR A 67 -10.88 0.81 15.97
C TYR A 67 -9.96 1.73 15.17
N ARG A 68 -10.37 2.04 13.92
CA ARG A 68 -9.69 2.88 12.92
C ARG A 68 -8.34 2.36 12.40
N ARG A 69 -8.08 1.06 12.52
CA ARG A 69 -6.80 0.43 12.14
C ARG A 69 -7.00 -1.04 11.84
N HIS A 70 -6.21 -1.57 10.93
CA HIS A 70 -6.19 -3.00 10.63
C HIS A 70 -4.81 -3.43 10.16
N ILE A 71 -4.53 -4.73 10.31
CA ILE A 71 -3.30 -5.36 9.85
C ILE A 71 -3.69 -6.47 8.88
N MET A 72 -3.07 -6.48 7.70
CA MET A 72 -3.07 -7.63 6.79
C MET A 72 -1.69 -8.26 6.82
N ALA A 73 -1.61 -9.57 7.07
CA ALA A 73 -0.34 -10.28 7.10
C ALA A 73 -0.43 -11.67 6.49
N TYR A 74 0.65 -12.11 5.85
CA TYR A 74 0.71 -13.39 5.16
C TYR A 74 2.16 -13.79 4.83
N PRO A 75 2.45 -15.09 4.70
CA PRO A 75 3.74 -15.56 4.17
C PRO A 75 3.93 -15.12 2.72
N ILE A 76 5.14 -14.70 2.37
CA ILE A 76 5.56 -14.35 1.01
C ILE A 76 6.85 -15.10 0.65
N ARG A 77 7.27 -15.01 -0.62
CA ARG A 77 8.51 -15.63 -1.11
C ARG A 77 8.60 -17.13 -0.75
N ASN A 78 7.54 -17.88 -1.06
CA ASN A 78 7.44 -19.30 -0.74
C ASN A 78 7.60 -19.62 0.77
N GLY A 79 7.16 -18.71 1.64
CA GLY A 79 7.24 -18.87 3.08
C GLY A 79 8.60 -18.49 3.69
N GLU A 80 9.49 -17.83 2.95
CA GLU A 80 10.78 -17.38 3.51
C GLU A 80 10.68 -16.08 4.32
N MET A 81 9.62 -15.30 4.12
CA MET A 81 9.36 -14.07 4.87
C MET A 81 7.88 -13.97 5.21
N TYR A 82 7.56 -13.38 6.36
CA TYR A 82 6.21 -13.00 6.75
C TYR A 82 6.00 -11.52 6.48
N ASN A 83 5.06 -11.16 5.59
CA ASN A 83 4.75 -9.77 5.24
C ASN A 83 3.64 -9.23 6.14
N MET A 84 3.76 -7.96 6.54
CA MET A 84 2.72 -7.24 7.28
C MET A 84 2.51 -5.85 6.68
N VAL A 85 1.25 -5.49 6.48
CA VAL A 85 0.81 -4.13 6.15
C VAL A 85 -0.13 -3.68 7.26
N LEU A 86 0.23 -2.58 7.92
CA LEU A 86 -0.45 -2.09 9.11
C LEU A 86 -1.01 -0.70 8.85
N VAL A 87 -2.33 -0.60 8.68
CA VAL A 87 -3.02 0.66 8.40
C VAL A 87 -3.45 1.31 9.71
N ASN A 88 -3.09 2.58 9.89
CA ASN A 88 -3.39 3.39 11.07
C ASN A 88 -3.69 4.85 10.71
N PRO A 89 -4.36 5.61 11.59
CA PRO A 89 -4.42 7.05 11.46
C PRO A 89 -3.01 7.64 11.57
N GLY A 90 -2.69 8.58 10.70
CA GLY A 90 -1.36 9.20 10.67
C GLY A 90 -1.19 10.14 9.50
N GLN A 91 -0.05 10.81 9.44
CA GLN A 91 0.32 11.69 8.34
C GLN A 91 1.70 11.31 7.82
N ALA A 92 1.86 11.30 6.49
CA ALA A 92 3.13 11.15 5.81
C ALA A 92 3.09 11.95 4.49
N PRO A 93 4.24 12.29 3.89
CA PRO A 93 4.25 13.01 2.62
C PRO A 93 3.55 12.23 1.49
N VAL A 94 2.56 12.85 0.85
CA VAL A 94 1.81 12.26 -0.27
C VAL A 94 2.75 11.89 -1.41
N GLY A 95 2.63 10.68 -1.95
CA GLY A 95 3.38 10.20 -3.11
C GLY A 95 4.89 10.02 -2.90
N LYS A 96 5.35 9.96 -1.64
CA LYS A 96 6.62 9.33 -1.29
C LYS A 96 6.33 7.93 -0.77
N TRP A 97 6.66 6.94 -1.58
CA TRP A 97 6.57 5.53 -1.21
C TRP A 97 7.90 5.10 -0.59
N ASN A 98 7.86 4.14 0.34
CA ASN A 98 9.05 3.55 0.97
C ASN A 98 9.90 4.53 1.80
N VAL A 99 9.27 5.49 2.49
CA VAL A 99 9.97 6.30 3.50
C VAL A 99 10.21 5.43 4.73
N ALA A 100 11.35 5.57 5.41
CA ALA A 100 11.59 4.89 6.69
C ALA A 100 10.53 5.34 7.71
N GLY A 101 9.86 4.38 8.35
CA GLY A 101 8.90 4.65 9.42
C GLY A 101 9.52 4.50 10.81
N ASP A 102 8.87 5.11 11.80
CA ASP A 102 9.27 5.01 13.19
C ASP A 102 8.72 3.71 13.83
N LEU A 103 9.62 2.87 14.35
CA LEU A 103 9.25 1.59 14.96
C LEU A 103 8.50 1.74 16.29
N GLU A 104 8.86 2.75 17.09
CA GLU A 104 8.24 2.99 18.38
C GLU A 104 6.83 3.56 18.18
N GLU A 105 6.66 4.51 17.26
CA GLU A 105 5.35 5.02 16.85
C GLU A 105 4.46 3.89 16.31
N MET A 106 5.00 3.07 15.40
CA MET A 106 4.30 1.89 14.88
C MET A 106 3.85 0.97 16.02
N ARG A 107 4.75 0.56 16.92
CA ARG A 107 4.41 -0.32 18.07
C ARG A 107 3.36 0.32 18.98
N ASN A 108 3.45 1.62 19.22
CA ASN A 108 2.48 2.37 20.03
C ASN A 108 1.06 2.34 19.45
N HIS A 109 0.91 2.36 18.12
CA HIS A 109 -0.39 2.20 17.47
C HIS A 109 -1.07 0.86 17.76
N TYR A 110 -0.32 -0.19 18.11
CA TYR A 110 -0.83 -1.55 18.28
C TYR A 110 -0.63 -2.09 19.71
N LYS A 111 -0.26 -1.25 20.68
CA LYS A 111 0.00 -1.67 22.08
C LYS A 111 -1.17 -2.37 22.79
N THR A 112 -2.40 -2.16 22.32
CA THR A 112 -3.63 -2.77 22.87
C THR A 112 -4.15 -3.93 22.04
N TYR A 113 -3.44 -4.32 20.98
CA TYR A 113 -3.82 -5.47 20.16
C TYR A 113 -3.49 -6.76 20.88
N ASP A 114 -3.94 -7.87 20.31
CA ASP A 114 -3.71 -9.19 20.88
C ASP A 114 -2.20 -9.49 21.05
N PRO A 115 -1.84 -10.40 21.98
CA PRO A 115 -0.44 -10.72 22.24
C PRO A 115 0.34 -11.22 21.02
N VAL A 116 -0.32 -11.83 20.02
CA VAL A 116 0.33 -12.30 18.79
C VAL A 116 0.81 -11.10 17.97
N VAL A 117 -0.02 -10.08 17.75
CA VAL A 117 0.40 -8.85 17.06
C VAL A 117 1.52 -8.14 17.82
N GLN A 118 1.39 -7.98 19.14
CA GLN A 118 2.46 -7.36 19.93
C GLN A 118 3.77 -8.12 19.78
N ARG A 119 3.72 -9.47 19.75
CA ARG A 119 4.90 -10.30 19.56
C ARG A 119 5.50 -10.15 18.16
N LEU A 120 4.69 -10.17 17.10
CA LEU A 120 5.15 -9.91 15.74
C LEU A 120 5.90 -8.58 15.66
N LEU A 121 5.33 -7.51 16.21
CA LEU A 121 5.92 -6.16 16.14
C LEU A 121 7.20 -6.02 16.97
N SER A 122 7.41 -6.87 17.97
CA SER A 122 8.67 -6.91 18.71
C SER A 122 9.85 -7.43 17.86
N HIS A 123 9.57 -8.29 16.88
CA HIS A 123 10.58 -8.85 15.95
C HIS A 123 10.84 -7.98 14.72
N VAL A 124 10.06 -6.91 14.51
CA VAL A 124 10.29 -5.97 13.41
C VAL A 124 11.47 -5.06 13.71
N THR A 125 12.50 -5.11 12.86
CA THR A 125 13.75 -4.33 12.98
C THR A 125 13.80 -3.10 12.08
N SER A 126 12.91 -3.02 11.08
CA SER A 126 12.76 -1.84 10.22
C SER A 126 11.35 -1.84 9.62
N THR A 127 10.81 -0.66 9.35
CA THR A 127 9.50 -0.51 8.72
C THR A 127 9.54 0.63 7.72
N LEU A 128 8.72 0.52 6.68
CA LEU A 128 8.43 1.59 5.75
C LEU A 128 7.09 2.22 6.10
N GLN A 129 6.90 3.49 5.80
CA GLN A 129 5.64 4.21 6.00
C GLN A 129 5.30 5.05 4.78
N TRP A 130 4.01 5.13 4.46
CA TRP A 130 3.47 6.04 3.46
C TRP A 130 2.02 6.41 3.78
N VAL A 131 1.56 7.53 3.25
CA VAL A 131 0.15 7.93 3.31
C VAL A 131 -0.64 7.23 2.21
N LEU A 132 -1.82 6.71 2.53
CA LEU A 132 -2.72 6.16 1.55
C LEU A 132 -3.45 7.31 0.85
N ALA A 133 -3.47 7.29 -0.48
CA ALA A 133 -4.15 8.28 -1.29
C ALA A 133 -4.87 7.60 -2.44
N ASP A 134 -6.01 8.13 -2.84
CA ASP A 134 -6.68 7.80 -4.08
C ASP A 134 -6.69 9.01 -5.02
N MET A 135 -7.40 8.89 -6.13
CA MET A 135 -7.59 9.96 -7.10
C MET A 135 -9.07 10.29 -7.24
N PRO A 136 -9.41 11.56 -7.53
CA PRO A 136 -10.77 11.89 -7.96
C PRO A 136 -11.08 11.14 -9.26
N LYS A 137 -12.36 10.86 -9.49
CA LYS A 137 -12.82 10.32 -10.77
C LYS A 137 -12.50 11.32 -11.87
N LEU A 138 -11.67 10.91 -12.83
CA LEU A 138 -11.32 11.76 -13.97
C LEU A 138 -12.53 11.94 -14.89
N PRO A 139 -12.71 13.12 -15.50
CA PRO A 139 -13.79 13.35 -16.47
C PRO A 139 -13.57 12.59 -17.79
N ARG A 140 -12.33 12.21 -18.09
CA ARG A 140 -11.93 11.46 -19.29
C ARG A 140 -10.59 10.76 -19.06
N TRP A 141 -10.37 9.64 -19.75
CA TRP A 141 -9.08 8.94 -19.77
C TRP A 141 -8.34 9.07 -21.11
N VAL A 142 -9.00 9.61 -22.13
CA VAL A 142 -8.46 9.72 -23.49
C VAL A 142 -8.61 11.15 -24.02
N LYS A 143 -7.57 11.64 -24.70
CA LYS A 143 -7.62 12.89 -25.48
C LYS A 143 -6.72 12.76 -26.71
N GLY A 144 -7.32 12.88 -27.90
CA GLY A 144 -6.60 12.65 -29.15
C GLY A 144 -6.05 11.22 -29.20
N ASN A 145 -4.73 11.09 -29.38
CA ASN A 145 -4.04 9.81 -29.41
C ASN A 145 -3.32 9.45 -28.11
N VAL A 146 -3.75 10.01 -26.98
CA VAL A 146 -3.20 9.73 -25.65
C VAL A 146 -4.28 9.12 -24.77
N ALA A 147 -3.99 7.96 -24.17
CA ALA A 147 -4.87 7.25 -23.24
C ALA A 147 -4.16 6.99 -21.90
N LEU A 148 -4.88 7.05 -20.79
CA LEU A 148 -4.39 6.74 -19.45
C LEU A 148 -4.84 5.35 -19.01
N ILE A 149 -3.96 4.63 -18.32
CA ILE A 149 -4.27 3.34 -17.68
C ILE A 149 -3.68 3.27 -16.27
N GLY A 150 -4.18 2.33 -15.47
CA GLY A 150 -3.75 2.07 -14.10
C GLY A 150 -3.89 3.28 -13.19
N ASP A 151 -2.96 3.42 -12.26
CA ASP A 151 -2.94 4.51 -11.28
C ASP A 151 -2.91 5.92 -11.90
N ALA A 152 -2.49 6.06 -13.17
CA ALA A 152 -2.58 7.35 -13.87
C ALA A 152 -4.03 7.78 -14.11
N ALA A 153 -4.92 6.81 -14.32
CA ALA A 153 -6.34 6.99 -14.60
C ALA A 153 -7.23 6.84 -13.35
N HIS A 154 -6.93 5.87 -12.49
CA HIS A 154 -7.87 5.42 -11.45
C HIS A 154 -7.22 4.90 -10.17
N ALA A 155 -6.12 5.53 -9.73
CA ALA A 155 -5.51 5.18 -8.44
C ALA A 155 -6.54 5.19 -7.29
N MET A 156 -6.48 4.18 -6.44
CA MET A 156 -7.49 3.89 -5.42
C MET A 156 -6.86 3.43 -4.11
N LEU A 157 -7.62 3.51 -3.02
CA LEU A 157 -7.18 2.98 -1.73
C LEU A 157 -7.05 1.45 -1.79
N PRO A 158 -6.02 0.86 -1.15
CA PRO A 158 -5.68 -0.55 -1.34
C PRO A 158 -6.56 -1.52 -0.54
N TYR A 159 -7.65 -1.06 0.08
CA TYR A 159 -8.43 -1.87 1.03
C TYR A 159 -9.04 -3.15 0.42
N LEU A 160 -9.28 -3.16 -0.89
CA LEU A 160 -9.77 -4.35 -1.61
C LEU A 160 -8.68 -5.02 -2.47
N ALA A 161 -7.44 -4.54 -2.41
CA ALA A 161 -6.32 -5.00 -3.22
C ALA A 161 -6.61 -5.04 -4.75
N GLN A 162 -7.52 -4.19 -5.24
CA GLN A 162 -7.98 -4.21 -6.64
C GLN A 162 -7.18 -3.30 -7.59
N GLY A 163 -6.36 -2.37 -7.10
CA GLY A 163 -5.69 -1.39 -7.98
C GLY A 163 -4.87 -2.04 -9.11
N ALA A 164 -4.06 -3.06 -8.77
CA ALA A 164 -3.28 -3.79 -9.77
C ALA A 164 -4.15 -4.64 -10.71
N ALA A 165 -5.25 -5.22 -10.22
CA ALA A 165 -6.16 -6.01 -11.04
C ALA A 165 -6.88 -5.12 -12.07
N GLN A 166 -7.36 -3.96 -11.64
CA GLN A 166 -8.00 -2.98 -12.52
C GLN A 166 -7.03 -2.45 -13.58
N ALA A 167 -5.75 -2.22 -13.22
CA ALA A 167 -4.73 -1.84 -14.18
C ALA A 167 -4.41 -2.92 -15.23
N ILE A 168 -4.67 -4.20 -14.94
CA ILE A 168 -4.53 -5.31 -15.89
C ILE A 168 -5.77 -5.42 -16.80
N GLU A 169 -6.94 -4.98 -16.31
CA GLU A 169 -8.19 -4.98 -17.08
C GLU A 169 -8.25 -3.86 -18.13
N ASP A 170 -7.54 -2.74 -17.91
CA ASP A 170 -7.45 -1.62 -18.86
C ASP A 170 -6.83 -2.02 -20.23
#